data_AF-A0A6B1B404-F1
#
_entry.id   AF-A0A6B1B404-F1
#
_cell.length_a   1.000
_cell.length_b   1.000
_cell.length_c   1.000
_cell.angle_alpha   90.00
_cell.angle_beta   90.00
_cell.angle_gamma   90.00
#
_symmetry.space_group_name_H-M   'P 1'
#
loop_
_entity.id
_entity.type
_entity.pdbx_description
1 polymer ?
#
loop_
_entity_poly.entity_id
_entity_poly.type
_entity_poly.pdbx_seq_one_letter_code
_entity_poly.pdbx_strand_id
1 'polypeptide(L)'
;MSDGEPRTAAGPLATLDSDALAEAIRTYRAALDQHRVTIDRLNVYPVPDGDTGTNMALTLAAVSEELGRAGTGRADVCRAISHGALMGARGNSGVIVSQLLRGLTAALAPSDDDPETEPPIDACSLASGLAAASTAADNAVMQPVEGTILSVARASAQAAEGALGTLANDDDAALATVLERARRAGQAALEATPQQLSVLADAGVVDAGAAGYLLLLDALLCVVDGRSVPDEVELPAEVAAVIAHGNAGGSLRGDPVDPVAEQHAELHSHLDRCDGDGHDAHDPSGTRYEVMFLLDAPDENIDRFKAAWDGLGDSIVMVGGDGLWNCHIHTDDIGPVIEAGIDVGRPHRIQITDLHEQVAELGAHEAHAGAGMHTGRSTATADRPQVECAIVAVSPATGLDGLFTALGAQEIVTGGQTMNPSTAELLAAVTFAPSQQVVVLPNNSNIVPVARQVGAQTAKQVQVVPTMSVPAGLAALIGYDPDASADANAASMGDAADAVLAGEVTQAVRATSSPIGNVAAGEWIGLTSDGIAASGENPAIAAVRLLAHMLRPGHELLTMIEGAGADDAHTREVASWLAEHWPDVEVERHVGGQDHYPYLFGLE
;
A
#
# COMPACT_ATOMS: atom_id res chain seq x y z
N MET A 1 -9.51 -28.17 17.85
CA MET A 1 -10.86 -27.65 18.18
C MET A 1 -10.87 -27.30 19.65
N SER A 2 -10.56 -26.04 19.93
CA SER A 2 -10.86 -25.37 21.19
C SER A 2 -11.45 -24.05 20.75
N ASP A 3 -12.77 -24.04 20.56
CA ASP A 3 -13.52 -22.83 20.25
C ASP A 3 -13.39 -21.89 21.46
N GLY A 4 -12.77 -20.72 21.25
CA GLY A 4 -12.67 -19.68 22.25
C GLY A 4 -14.03 -19.03 22.46
N GLU A 5 -14.67 -19.30 23.59
CA GLU A 5 -15.80 -18.50 24.05
C GLU A 5 -15.34 -17.06 24.30
N PRO A 6 -16.13 -16.03 23.92
CA PRO A 6 -15.84 -14.65 24.25
C PRO A 6 -15.87 -14.44 25.77
N ARG A 7 -14.84 -13.76 26.31
CA ARG A 7 -14.78 -13.31 27.72
C ARG A 7 -15.89 -12.29 27.99
N THR A 8 -17.12 -12.74 28.24
CA THR A 8 -18.18 -11.88 28.77
C THR A 8 -18.32 -12.11 30.28
N ALA A 9 -17.95 -11.08 31.07
CA ALA A 9 -18.23 -10.88 32.51
C ALA A 9 -17.04 -10.77 33.50
N ALA A 10 -15.88 -10.24 33.08
CA ALA A 10 -14.93 -9.62 34.03
C ALA A 10 -15.08 -8.09 33.92
N GLY A 11 -15.06 -7.37 35.05
CA GLY A 11 -15.01 -5.89 35.04
C GLY A 11 -13.74 -5.36 34.36
N PRO A 12 -13.59 -4.03 34.22
CA PRO A 12 -12.42 -3.46 33.57
C PRO A 12 -11.13 -3.90 34.27
N LEU A 13 -10.07 -4.11 33.48
CA LEU A 13 -8.74 -4.41 33.97
C LEU A 13 -8.20 -3.19 34.73
N ALA A 14 -7.78 -3.40 35.98
CA ALA A 14 -7.10 -2.36 36.74
C ALA A 14 -5.68 -2.09 36.23
N THR A 15 -5.04 -3.10 35.61
CA THR A 15 -3.68 -3.04 35.07
C THR A 15 -3.54 -3.91 33.80
N LEU A 16 -2.54 -3.61 32.97
CA LEU A 16 -2.16 -4.42 31.79
C LEU A 16 -0.91 -5.23 32.12
N ASP A 17 -0.98 -6.53 31.86
CA ASP A 17 0.19 -7.39 31.78
C ASP A 17 0.74 -7.46 30.34
N SER A 18 1.79 -8.24 30.13
CA SER A 18 2.43 -8.39 28.81
C SER A 18 1.50 -9.02 27.78
N ASP A 19 0.64 -9.96 28.17
CA ASP A 19 -0.31 -10.61 27.27
C ASP A 19 -1.41 -9.64 26.84
N ALA A 20 -1.94 -8.83 27.76
CA ALA A 20 -2.91 -7.79 27.47
C ALA A 20 -2.31 -6.69 26.57
N LEU A 21 -1.06 -6.29 26.79
CA LEU A 21 -0.36 -5.35 25.91
C LEU A 21 -0.18 -5.92 24.50
N ALA A 22 0.27 -7.17 24.37
CA ALA A 22 0.41 -7.83 23.08
C ALA A 22 -0.95 -7.97 22.37
N GLU A 23 -2.00 -8.27 23.12
CA GLU A 23 -3.36 -8.37 22.58
C GLU A 23 -3.92 -7.02 22.12
N ALA A 24 -3.62 -5.93 22.82
CA ALA A 24 -4.00 -4.59 22.40
C ALA A 24 -3.35 -4.23 21.05
N ILE A 25 -2.08 -4.61 20.85
CA ILE A 25 -1.39 -4.38 19.57
C ILE A 25 -1.96 -5.25 18.44
N ARG A 26 -2.29 -6.53 18.71
CA ARG A 26 -2.98 -7.38 17.71
C ARG A 26 -4.36 -6.84 17.36
N THR A 27 -5.10 -6.36 18.35
CA THR A 27 -6.40 -5.73 18.18
C THR A 27 -6.27 -4.45 17.35
N TYR A 28 -5.24 -3.64 17.61
CA TYR A 28 -4.95 -2.44 16.82
C TYR A 28 -4.62 -2.78 15.36
N ARG A 29 -3.79 -3.80 15.10
CA ARG A 29 -3.53 -4.30 13.74
C ARG A 29 -4.84 -4.71 13.04
N ALA A 30 -5.68 -5.50 13.70
CA ALA A 30 -6.94 -5.95 13.12
C ALA A 30 -7.89 -4.77 12.81
N ALA A 31 -7.92 -3.77 13.69
CA ALA A 31 -8.66 -2.54 13.45
C ALA A 31 -8.12 -1.77 12.23
N LEU A 32 -6.80 -1.62 12.10
CA LEU A 32 -6.20 -1.00 10.91
C LEU A 32 -6.50 -1.79 9.63
N ASP A 33 -6.40 -3.12 9.66
CA ASP A 33 -6.74 -3.97 8.50
C ASP A 33 -8.21 -3.75 8.06
N GLN A 34 -9.13 -3.64 9.02
CA GLN A 34 -10.55 -3.38 8.76
C GLN A 34 -10.80 -1.97 8.21
N HIS A 35 -10.11 -0.97 8.75
CA HIS A 35 -10.38 0.44 8.48
C HIS A 35 -9.46 1.07 7.43
N ARG A 36 -8.48 0.32 6.89
CA ARG A 36 -7.44 0.85 5.98
C ARG A 36 -8.02 1.66 4.83
N VAL A 37 -9.06 1.15 4.16
CA VAL A 37 -9.67 1.82 2.99
C VAL A 37 -10.33 3.14 3.39
N THR A 38 -10.96 3.19 4.56
CA THR A 38 -11.56 4.43 5.07
C THR A 38 -10.49 5.45 5.44
N ILE A 39 -9.40 5.01 6.04
CA ILE A 39 -8.26 5.85 6.39
C ILE A 39 -7.54 6.35 5.12
N ASP A 40 -7.35 5.48 4.13
CA ASP A 40 -6.77 5.80 2.83
C ASP A 40 -7.57 6.91 2.12
N ARG A 41 -8.91 6.86 2.18
CA ARG A 41 -9.80 7.91 1.62
C ARG A 41 -9.73 9.26 2.32
N LEU A 42 -9.21 9.32 3.55
CA LEU A 42 -8.96 10.57 4.27
C LEU A 42 -7.62 11.20 3.85
N ASN A 43 -6.75 10.44 3.18
CA ASN A 43 -5.38 10.86 2.92
C ASN A 43 -5.32 11.95 1.85
N VAL A 44 -5.12 13.18 2.32
CA VAL A 44 -4.92 14.36 1.46
C VAL A 44 -3.67 15.17 1.85
N TYR A 45 -2.92 14.70 2.84
CA TYR A 45 -1.76 15.40 3.41
C TYR A 45 -0.70 14.43 3.95
N PRO A 46 0.60 14.68 3.71
CA PRO A 46 1.16 15.76 2.88
C PRO A 46 0.95 15.53 1.38
N VAL A 47 0.77 14.29 0.97
CA VAL A 47 0.55 13.86 -0.41
C VAL A 47 -0.77 13.08 -0.47
N PRO A 48 -1.70 13.40 -1.38
CA PRO A 48 -2.98 12.71 -1.54
C PRO A 48 -2.79 11.41 -2.33
N ASP A 49 -1.97 10.49 -1.83
CA ASP A 49 -1.64 9.21 -2.46
C ASP A 49 -2.55 8.06 -1.99
N GLY A 50 -3.46 8.30 -1.03
CA GLY A 50 -4.41 7.27 -0.61
C GLY A 50 -3.77 6.07 0.06
N ASP A 51 -2.57 6.20 0.65
CA ASP A 51 -1.83 5.04 1.20
C ASP A 51 -1.71 5.00 2.73
N THR A 52 -2.20 6.02 3.45
CA THR A 52 -1.91 6.21 4.87
C THR A 52 -2.33 5.01 5.73
N GLY A 53 -3.54 4.51 5.55
CA GLY A 53 -4.06 3.34 6.23
C GLY A 53 -3.32 2.06 5.83
N THR A 54 -2.98 1.92 4.55
CA THR A 54 -2.17 0.81 4.04
C THR A 54 -0.76 0.79 4.68
N ASN A 55 -0.07 1.92 4.73
CA ASN A 55 1.25 2.08 5.34
C ASN A 55 1.24 1.78 6.85
N MET A 56 0.21 2.25 7.56
CA MET A 56 0.02 1.94 8.98
C MET A 56 -0.25 0.44 9.21
N ALA A 57 -1.10 -0.18 8.39
CA ALA A 57 -1.42 -1.61 8.49
C ALA A 57 -0.19 -2.50 8.22
N LEU A 58 0.60 -2.18 7.18
CA LEU A 58 1.85 -2.89 6.87
C LEU A 58 2.87 -2.76 8.01
N THR A 59 2.98 -1.57 8.60
CA THR A 59 3.85 -1.34 9.76
C THR A 59 3.43 -2.23 10.94
N LEU A 60 2.12 -2.31 11.23
CA LEU A 60 1.60 -3.16 12.32
C LEU A 60 1.63 -4.66 11.99
N ALA A 61 1.64 -5.04 10.71
CA ALA A 61 1.85 -6.41 10.29
C ALA A 61 3.26 -6.89 10.67
N ALA A 62 4.30 -6.08 10.42
CA ALA A 62 5.67 -6.39 10.85
C ALA A 62 5.79 -6.47 12.38
N VAL A 63 5.12 -5.57 13.11
CA VAL A 63 5.04 -5.63 14.59
C VAL A 63 4.43 -6.95 15.06
N SER A 64 3.34 -7.39 14.45
CA SER A 64 2.65 -8.63 14.85
C SER A 64 3.45 -9.88 14.50
N GLU A 65 4.21 -9.84 13.41
CA GLU A 65 5.14 -10.90 13.04
C GLU A 65 6.25 -11.07 14.09
N GLU A 66 6.86 -9.95 14.51
CA GLU A 66 7.87 -9.95 15.59
C GLU A 66 7.28 -10.37 16.94
N LEU A 67 6.09 -9.90 17.29
CA LEU A 67 5.37 -10.38 18.49
C LEU A 67 5.10 -11.88 18.45
N GLY A 68 4.84 -12.46 17.28
CA GLY A 68 4.66 -13.91 17.11
C GLY A 68 5.91 -14.74 17.38
N ARG A 69 7.10 -14.12 17.38
CA ARG A 69 8.40 -14.74 17.67
C ARG A 69 8.94 -14.40 19.05
N ALA A 70 8.35 -13.42 19.73
CA ALA A 70 8.83 -12.90 20.99
C ALA A 70 8.57 -13.84 22.18
N GLY A 71 9.35 -13.66 23.25
CA GLY A 71 9.02 -14.22 24.55
C GLY A 71 7.77 -13.57 25.17
N THR A 72 7.24 -14.16 26.24
CA THR A 72 6.00 -13.71 26.89
C THR A 72 6.22 -12.60 27.93
N GLY A 73 7.47 -12.26 28.25
CA GLY A 73 7.79 -11.23 29.23
C GLY A 73 7.55 -9.82 28.69
N ARG A 74 7.22 -8.86 29.56
CA ARG A 74 6.97 -7.45 29.15
C ARG A 74 8.14 -6.83 28.41
N ALA A 75 9.39 -7.13 28.81
CA ALA A 75 10.59 -6.67 28.09
C ALA A 75 10.63 -7.20 26.65
N ASP A 76 10.27 -8.47 26.44
CA ASP A 76 10.27 -9.09 25.12
C ASP A 76 9.16 -8.54 24.24
N VAL A 77 7.96 -8.36 24.79
CA VAL A 77 6.83 -7.74 24.11
C VAL A 77 7.15 -6.30 23.70
N CYS A 78 7.67 -5.46 24.62
CA CYS A 78 8.04 -4.08 24.32
C CYS A 78 9.13 -4.00 23.25
N ARG A 79 10.15 -4.86 23.33
CA ARG A 79 11.23 -4.93 22.34
C ARG A 79 10.71 -5.36 20.97
N ALA A 80 9.84 -6.36 20.91
CA ALA A 80 9.25 -6.83 19.66
C ALA A 80 8.38 -5.75 19.00
N ILE A 81 7.58 -5.02 19.79
CA ILE A 81 6.79 -3.88 19.28
C ILE A 81 7.71 -2.79 18.75
N SER A 82 8.70 -2.35 19.54
CA SER A 82 9.64 -1.30 19.16
C SER A 82 10.44 -1.67 17.91
N HIS A 83 11.01 -2.88 17.88
CA HIS A 83 11.83 -3.36 16.77
C HIS A 83 11.01 -3.62 15.51
N GLY A 84 9.88 -4.31 15.62
CA GLY A 84 9.00 -4.59 14.50
C GLY A 84 8.44 -3.31 13.88
N ALA A 85 8.12 -2.31 14.71
CA ALA A 85 7.62 -1.02 14.23
C ALA A 85 8.71 -0.25 13.47
N LEU A 86 9.95 -0.27 13.96
CA LEU A 86 11.08 0.39 13.28
C LEU A 86 11.42 -0.27 11.94
N MET A 87 11.51 -1.60 11.92
CA MET A 87 11.90 -2.37 10.73
C MET A 87 10.77 -2.44 9.69
N GLY A 88 9.52 -2.34 10.14
CA GLY A 88 8.34 -2.40 9.31
C GLY A 88 7.79 -1.05 8.86
N ALA A 89 8.35 0.07 9.33
CA ALA A 89 7.86 1.40 9.02
C ALA A 89 7.82 1.63 7.49
N ARG A 90 6.64 2.00 6.97
CA ARG A 90 6.40 2.34 5.55
C ARG A 90 5.83 3.73 5.42
N GLY A 91 6.36 4.53 4.49
CA GLY A 91 5.92 5.89 4.23
C GLY A 91 5.97 6.79 5.46
N ASN A 92 5.37 7.98 5.36
CA ASN A 92 5.37 8.94 6.47
C ASN A 92 4.50 8.47 7.64
N SER A 93 3.29 7.98 7.37
CA SER A 93 2.34 7.56 8.41
C SER A 93 2.85 6.36 9.21
N GLY A 94 3.43 5.35 8.55
CA GLY A 94 4.01 4.18 9.21
C GLY A 94 5.23 4.55 10.07
N VAL A 95 6.05 5.49 9.59
CA VAL A 95 7.18 6.02 10.38
C VAL A 95 6.68 6.76 11.63
N ILE A 96 5.66 7.61 11.55
CA ILE A 96 5.12 8.28 12.76
C ILE A 96 4.50 7.30 13.75
N VAL A 97 3.71 6.33 13.26
CA VAL A 97 3.14 5.29 14.10
C VAL A 97 4.23 4.46 14.76
N SER A 98 5.34 4.20 14.07
CA SER A 98 6.47 3.52 14.67
C SER A 98 7.03 4.28 15.88
N GLN A 99 7.05 5.62 15.83
CA GLN A 99 7.55 6.45 16.92
C GLN A 99 6.59 6.54 18.08
N LEU A 100 5.29 6.61 17.80
CA LEU A 100 4.27 6.50 18.83
C LEU A 100 4.42 5.17 19.59
N LEU A 101 4.56 4.05 18.88
CA LEU A 101 4.73 2.72 19.48
C LEU A 101 6.06 2.59 20.23
N ARG A 102 7.16 3.12 19.69
CA ARG A 102 8.47 3.12 20.36
C ARG A 102 8.46 3.97 21.62
N GLY A 103 7.95 5.19 21.57
CA GLY A 103 7.85 6.06 22.75
C GLY A 103 6.96 5.46 23.83
N LEU A 104 5.83 4.86 23.44
CA LEU A 104 4.94 4.12 24.34
C LEU A 104 5.70 2.97 25.01
N THR A 105 6.31 2.09 24.22
CA THR A 105 6.95 0.87 24.74
C THR A 105 8.25 1.13 25.48
N ALA A 106 8.99 2.19 25.16
CA ALA A 106 10.15 2.61 25.94
C ALA A 106 9.77 3.02 27.37
N ALA A 107 8.62 3.70 27.53
CA ALA A 107 8.10 4.08 28.85
C ALA A 107 7.43 2.92 29.61
N LEU A 108 6.93 1.92 28.90
CA LEU A 108 6.29 0.73 29.49
C LEU A 108 7.26 -0.44 29.73
N ALA A 109 8.43 -0.43 29.10
CA ALA A 109 9.45 -1.45 29.25
C ALA A 109 9.97 -1.47 30.70
N PRO A 110 10.27 -2.66 31.24
CA PRO A 110 10.83 -2.74 32.56
C PRO A 110 12.26 -2.22 32.61
N SER A 111 12.62 -1.65 33.75
CA SER A 111 13.97 -1.24 34.09
C SER A 111 14.95 -2.41 34.09
N ASP A 112 16.16 -2.14 33.64
CA ASP A 112 17.25 -3.12 33.55
C ASP A 112 17.71 -3.64 34.92
N ASP A 113 17.40 -2.92 36.00
CA ASP A 113 17.87 -3.23 37.35
C ASP A 113 17.09 -4.37 38.02
N ASP A 114 15.80 -4.57 37.71
CA ASP A 114 14.98 -5.65 38.30
C ASP A 114 13.70 -6.01 37.47
N PRO A 115 13.83 -6.77 36.36
CA PRO A 115 12.72 -7.04 35.44
C PRO A 115 11.64 -8.01 35.98
N GLU A 116 11.91 -8.77 37.04
CA GLU A 116 10.96 -9.75 37.61
C GLU A 116 10.05 -9.15 38.70
N THR A 117 10.38 -7.97 39.24
CA THR A 117 9.61 -7.33 40.32
C THR A 117 8.78 -6.14 39.89
N GLU A 118 8.85 -5.74 38.62
CA GLU A 118 8.13 -4.55 38.22
C GLU A 118 6.61 -4.75 38.22
N PRO A 119 5.86 -3.77 38.74
CA PRO A 119 4.41 -3.83 38.79
C PRO A 119 3.82 -3.86 37.37
N PRO A 120 2.63 -4.47 37.21
CA PRO A 120 1.90 -4.42 35.96
C PRO A 120 1.57 -2.97 35.58
N ILE A 121 1.34 -2.73 34.28
CA ILE A 121 1.14 -1.39 33.73
C ILE A 121 -0.18 -0.84 34.27
N ASP A 122 -0.11 0.18 35.13
CA ASP A 122 -1.28 0.86 35.68
C ASP A 122 -1.67 2.10 34.86
N ALA A 123 -2.68 2.83 35.33
CA ALA A 123 -3.14 4.06 34.68
C ALA A 123 -2.05 5.14 34.59
N CYS A 124 -1.14 5.22 35.57
CA CYS A 124 -0.06 6.21 35.60
C CYS A 124 1.03 5.86 34.59
N SER A 125 1.43 4.59 34.53
CA SER A 125 2.37 4.07 33.53
C SER A 125 1.83 4.26 32.12
N LEU A 126 0.54 3.98 31.88
CA LEU A 126 -0.06 4.18 30.57
C LEU A 126 -0.14 5.65 30.16
N ALA A 127 -0.55 6.55 31.06
CA ALA A 127 -0.58 7.99 30.79
C ALA A 127 0.82 8.53 30.45
N SER A 128 1.83 8.13 31.24
CA SER A 128 3.23 8.47 30.97
C SER A 128 3.71 7.91 29.62
N GLY A 129 3.27 6.70 29.27
CA GLY A 129 3.56 6.07 27.98
C GLY A 129 2.95 6.81 26.79
N LEU A 130 1.71 7.31 26.91
CA LEU A 130 1.09 8.14 25.87
C LEU A 130 1.81 9.49 25.71
N ALA A 131 2.26 10.10 26.81
CA ALA A 131 3.06 11.33 26.77
C ALA A 131 4.44 11.09 26.11
N ALA A 132 5.10 9.98 26.44
CA ALA A 132 6.34 9.57 25.80
C ALA A 132 6.16 9.27 24.30
N ALA A 133 5.06 8.61 23.92
CA ALA A 133 4.68 8.36 22.54
C ALA A 133 4.53 9.68 21.75
N SER A 134 3.75 10.63 22.28
CA SER A 134 3.56 11.95 21.65
C SER A 134 4.89 12.67 21.48
N THR A 135 5.73 12.68 22.51
CA THR A 135 7.06 13.33 22.47
C THR A 135 7.98 12.68 21.44
N ALA A 136 8.01 11.35 21.38
CA ALA A 136 8.82 10.61 20.41
C ALA A 136 8.38 10.90 18.96
N ALA A 137 7.07 10.97 18.71
CA ALA A 137 6.52 11.32 17.41
C ALA A 137 6.83 12.77 17.01
N ASP A 138 6.67 13.73 17.92
CA ASP A 138 7.01 15.15 17.68
C ASP A 138 8.52 15.30 17.34
N ASN A 139 9.42 14.60 18.04
CA ASN A 139 10.87 14.71 17.84
C ASN A 139 11.39 14.04 16.55
N ALA A 140 10.59 13.16 15.96
CA ALA A 140 10.93 12.43 14.74
C ALA A 140 10.70 13.24 13.46
N VAL A 141 9.88 14.30 13.56
CA VAL A 141 9.55 15.17 12.44
C VAL A 141 10.34 16.46 12.55
N MET A 142 11.03 16.84 11.47
CA MET A 142 11.84 18.06 11.47
C MET A 142 11.01 19.34 11.63
N GLN A 143 9.85 19.38 10.97
CA GLN A 143 8.89 20.48 11.07
C GLN A 143 7.51 19.94 11.45
N PRO A 144 7.19 19.82 12.76
CA PRO A 144 5.88 19.38 13.21
C PRO A 144 4.78 20.33 12.74
N VAL A 145 3.69 19.76 12.22
CA VAL A 145 2.54 20.52 11.69
C VAL A 145 1.30 20.25 12.55
N GLU A 146 0.65 21.32 13.02
CA GLU A 146 -0.64 21.24 13.72
C GLU A 146 -1.75 20.77 12.75
N GLY A 147 -2.76 20.10 13.29
CA GLY A 147 -3.81 19.48 12.47
C GLY A 147 -3.43 18.10 11.91
N THR A 148 -2.32 17.51 12.36
CA THR A 148 -1.89 16.15 12.01
C THR A 148 -2.06 15.17 13.18
N ILE A 149 -1.76 13.89 12.97
CA ILE A 149 -1.58 12.86 14.02
C ILE A 149 -0.84 13.34 15.27
N LEU A 150 0.14 14.25 15.13
CA LEU A 150 0.91 14.81 16.24
C LEU A 150 0.03 15.61 17.21
N SER A 151 -0.85 16.47 16.68
CA SER A 151 -1.77 17.30 17.48
C SER A 151 -2.77 16.43 18.27
N VAL A 152 -3.23 15.33 17.65
CA VAL A 152 -4.20 14.40 18.24
C VAL A 152 -3.56 13.50 19.30
N ALA A 153 -2.35 13.00 19.04
CA ALA A 153 -1.57 12.24 20.03
C ALA A 153 -1.26 13.11 21.26
N ARG A 154 -0.89 14.38 21.05
CA ARG A 154 -0.61 15.34 22.13
C ARG A 154 -1.86 15.63 22.97
N ALA A 155 -3.00 15.87 22.34
CA ALA A 155 -4.27 16.09 23.04
C ALA A 155 -4.68 14.86 23.86
N SER A 156 -4.51 13.65 23.30
CA SER A 156 -4.80 12.39 23.97
C SER A 156 -3.91 12.18 25.19
N ALA A 157 -2.61 12.43 25.06
CA ALA A 157 -1.65 12.33 26.16
C ALA A 157 -1.94 13.33 27.30
N GLN A 158 -2.18 14.60 26.97
CA GLN A 158 -2.50 15.63 27.97
C GLN A 158 -3.80 15.30 28.74
N ALA A 159 -4.80 14.75 28.05
CA ALA A 159 -6.04 14.32 28.68
C ALA A 159 -5.86 13.08 29.56
N ALA A 160 -5.00 12.15 29.17
CA ALA A 160 -4.62 10.99 29.99
C ALA A 160 -3.96 11.43 31.30
N GLU A 161 -2.98 12.34 31.22
CA GLU A 161 -2.30 12.91 32.40
C GLU A 161 -3.28 13.70 33.28
N GLY A 162 -4.12 14.53 32.68
CA GLY A 162 -5.12 15.32 33.38
C GLY A 162 -6.17 14.45 34.11
N ALA A 163 -6.48 13.27 33.57
CA ALA A 163 -7.41 12.33 34.18
C ALA A 163 -6.89 11.77 35.51
N LEU A 164 -5.57 11.59 35.67
CA LEU A 164 -4.95 11.07 36.89
C LEU A 164 -5.31 11.92 38.12
N GLY A 165 -5.39 13.24 37.97
CA GLY A 165 -5.75 14.15 39.05
C GLY A 165 -7.21 14.06 39.51
N THR A 166 -8.05 13.31 38.79
CA THR A 166 -9.48 13.13 39.09
C THR A 166 -9.82 11.75 39.66
N LEU A 167 -8.85 10.83 39.67
CA LEU A 167 -9.03 9.46 40.14
C LEU A 167 -9.11 9.41 41.67
N ALA A 168 -9.95 8.52 42.20
CA ALA A 168 -9.91 8.16 43.60
C ALA A 168 -8.72 7.23 43.88
N ASN A 169 -8.26 7.21 45.13
CA ASN A 169 -7.32 6.17 45.55
C ASN A 169 -8.00 4.79 45.43
N ASP A 170 -7.29 3.82 44.84
CA ASP A 170 -7.77 2.44 44.60
C ASP A 170 -9.00 2.32 43.68
N ASP A 171 -9.04 3.12 42.60
CA ASP A 171 -10.07 3.01 41.57
C ASP A 171 -9.75 1.87 40.58
N ASP A 172 -10.46 0.74 40.70
CA ASP A 172 -10.34 -0.41 39.79
C ASP A 172 -10.65 -0.06 38.31
N ALA A 173 -11.34 1.06 38.06
CA ALA A 173 -11.63 1.57 36.72
C ALA A 173 -10.68 2.71 36.28
N ALA A 174 -9.60 2.97 37.02
CA ALA A 174 -8.63 4.03 36.73
C ALA A 174 -8.09 3.94 35.30
N LEU A 175 -7.68 2.75 34.88
CA LEU A 175 -7.11 2.51 33.55
C LEU A 175 -8.12 2.82 32.43
N ALA A 176 -9.34 2.29 32.56
CA ALA A 176 -10.43 2.57 31.62
C ALA A 176 -10.77 4.06 31.57
N THR A 177 -10.77 4.74 32.72
CA THR A 177 -11.05 6.17 32.82
C THR A 177 -10.00 7.01 32.12
N VAL A 178 -8.71 6.70 32.30
CA VAL A 178 -7.60 7.39 31.62
C VAL A 178 -7.71 7.21 30.10
N LEU A 179 -7.94 5.98 29.64
CA LEU A 179 -8.12 5.67 28.22
C LEU A 179 -9.33 6.37 27.59
N GLU A 180 -10.48 6.37 28.28
CA GLU A 180 -11.69 7.03 27.80
C GLU A 180 -11.48 8.56 27.67
N ARG A 181 -10.76 9.16 28.62
CA ARG A 181 -10.41 10.59 28.56
C ARG A 181 -9.45 10.89 27.43
N ALA A 182 -8.44 10.05 27.22
CA ALA A 182 -7.52 10.15 26.11
C ALA A 182 -8.26 10.02 24.77
N ARG A 183 -9.06 8.97 24.60
CA ARG A 183 -9.81 8.68 23.37
C ARG A 183 -10.79 9.80 23.01
N ARG A 184 -11.50 10.34 23.99
CA ARG A 184 -12.44 11.45 23.80
C ARG A 184 -11.74 12.76 23.44
N ALA A 185 -10.62 13.07 24.09
CA ALA A 185 -9.83 14.25 23.75
C ALA A 185 -9.20 14.12 22.36
N GLY A 186 -8.72 12.92 22.02
CA GLY A 186 -8.25 12.58 20.69
C GLY A 186 -9.33 12.75 19.63
N GLN A 187 -10.57 12.31 19.89
CA GLN A 187 -11.71 12.54 18.99
C GLN A 187 -11.93 14.03 18.74
N ALA A 188 -12.02 14.82 19.81
CA ALA A 188 -12.25 16.25 19.70
C ALA A 188 -11.10 16.97 18.96
N ALA A 189 -9.87 16.48 19.12
CA ALA A 189 -8.70 17.00 18.40
C ALA A 189 -8.73 16.60 16.92
N LEU A 190 -9.13 15.36 16.59
CA LEU A 190 -9.31 14.90 15.21
C LEU A 190 -10.34 15.76 14.47
N GLU A 191 -11.49 16.01 15.10
CA GLU A 191 -12.54 16.89 14.56
C GLU A 191 -12.07 18.34 14.40
N ALA A 192 -11.05 18.74 15.17
CA ALA A 192 -10.44 20.06 15.13
C ALA A 192 -9.30 20.20 14.09
N THR A 193 -8.88 19.09 13.45
CA THR A 193 -7.78 19.11 12.47
C THR A 193 -8.04 20.00 11.25
N PRO A 194 -9.26 20.10 10.67
CA PRO A 194 -9.52 20.98 9.54
C PRO A 194 -9.40 22.47 9.89
N GLN A 195 -9.60 22.86 11.14
CA GLN A 195 -9.43 24.25 11.59
C GLN A 195 -7.95 24.62 11.79
N GLN A 196 -7.06 23.63 11.84
CA GLN A 196 -5.63 23.80 12.07
C GLN A 196 -4.82 23.71 10.77
N LEU A 197 -5.28 22.89 9.81
CA LEU A 197 -4.59 22.64 8.55
C LEU A 197 -5.54 22.83 7.37
N SER A 198 -5.27 23.84 6.54
CA SER A 198 -6.19 24.28 5.49
C SER A 198 -6.47 23.23 4.42
N VAL A 199 -5.49 22.39 4.07
CA VAL A 199 -5.68 21.33 3.07
C VAL A 199 -6.77 20.33 3.48
N LEU A 200 -6.90 20.04 4.78
CA LEU A 200 -7.94 19.18 5.34
C LEU A 200 -9.30 19.89 5.25
N ALA A 201 -9.34 21.19 5.54
CA ALA A 201 -10.55 22.02 5.41
C ALA A 201 -11.05 22.09 3.97
N ASP A 202 -10.14 22.31 3.02
CA ASP A 202 -10.43 22.45 1.60
C ASP A 202 -10.94 21.14 1.00
N ALA A 203 -10.38 20.02 1.45
CA ALA A 203 -10.85 18.67 1.10
C ALA A 203 -12.08 18.22 1.90
N GLY A 204 -12.49 18.94 2.95
CA GLY A 204 -13.62 18.55 3.80
C GLY A 204 -13.41 17.23 4.54
N VAL A 205 -12.16 16.88 4.86
CA VAL A 205 -11.76 15.66 5.58
C VAL A 205 -10.99 15.98 6.86
N VAL A 206 -10.79 14.98 7.72
CA VAL A 206 -9.89 15.06 8.89
C VAL A 206 -8.56 14.37 8.58
N ASP A 207 -7.56 14.53 9.44
CA ASP A 207 -6.26 13.87 9.27
C ASP A 207 -6.38 12.33 9.31
N ALA A 208 -5.88 11.68 8.26
CA ALA A 208 -5.94 10.23 8.09
C ALA A 208 -5.13 9.48 9.16
N GLY A 209 -3.90 9.93 9.41
CA GLY A 209 -3.01 9.29 10.39
C GLY A 209 -3.57 9.38 11.81
N ALA A 210 -4.16 10.53 12.17
CA ALA A 210 -4.82 10.75 13.43
C ALA A 210 -6.04 9.83 13.61
N ALA A 211 -6.87 9.68 12.58
CA ALA A 211 -7.99 8.74 12.61
C ALA A 211 -7.50 7.29 12.86
N GLY A 212 -6.42 6.90 12.19
CA GLY A 212 -5.76 5.62 12.44
C GLY A 212 -5.20 5.48 13.87
N TYR A 213 -4.58 6.52 14.42
CA TYR A 213 -4.08 6.52 15.81
C TYR A 213 -5.18 6.31 16.85
N LEU A 214 -6.39 6.85 16.65
CA LEU A 214 -7.49 6.64 17.60
C LEU A 214 -7.89 5.17 17.73
N LEU A 215 -7.67 4.35 16.69
CA LEU A 215 -7.88 2.90 16.75
C LEU A 215 -6.93 2.20 17.74
N LEU A 216 -5.75 2.76 18.04
CA LEU A 216 -4.88 2.26 19.10
C LEU A 216 -5.55 2.44 20.47
N LEU A 217 -6.15 3.60 20.70
CA LEU A 217 -6.87 3.89 21.94
C LEU A 217 -8.14 3.02 22.07
N ASP A 218 -8.85 2.81 20.96
CA ASP A 218 -10.00 1.89 20.90
C ASP A 218 -9.59 0.44 21.15
N ALA A 219 -8.45 -0.01 20.61
CA ALA A 219 -7.91 -1.34 20.86
C ALA A 219 -7.51 -1.54 22.33
N LEU A 220 -6.88 -0.53 22.94
CA LEU A 220 -6.57 -0.55 24.37
C LEU A 220 -7.84 -0.61 25.22
N LEU A 221 -8.87 0.19 24.90
CA LEU A 221 -10.17 0.14 25.57
C LEU A 221 -10.83 -1.24 25.43
N CYS A 222 -10.80 -1.82 24.23
CA CYS A 222 -11.33 -3.15 23.95
C CYS A 222 -10.71 -4.22 24.86
N VAL A 223 -9.38 -4.19 25.05
CA VAL A 223 -8.70 -5.12 25.94
C VAL A 223 -8.99 -4.83 27.41
N VAL A 224 -9.06 -3.55 27.79
CA VAL A 224 -9.22 -3.12 29.19
C VAL A 224 -10.63 -3.39 29.71
N ASP A 225 -11.69 -3.03 28.97
CA ASP A 225 -13.06 -3.13 29.48
C ASP A 225 -13.98 -4.08 28.68
N GLY A 226 -13.44 -4.72 27.65
CA GLY A 226 -14.14 -5.73 26.85
C GLY A 226 -15.15 -5.16 25.86
N ARG A 227 -15.23 -3.83 25.67
CA ARG A 227 -16.02 -3.25 24.59
C ARG A 227 -15.47 -3.66 23.23
N SER A 228 -16.32 -3.66 22.20
CA SER A 228 -15.85 -3.88 20.83
C SER A 228 -15.14 -2.64 20.30
N VAL A 229 -14.11 -2.85 19.47
CA VAL A 229 -13.59 -1.78 18.60
C VAL A 229 -14.72 -1.31 17.67
N PRO A 230 -14.88 0.00 17.41
CA PRO A 230 -15.91 0.50 16.50
C PRO A 230 -15.84 -0.16 15.11
N ASP A 231 -17.01 -0.55 14.59
CA ASP A 231 -17.15 -1.15 13.24
C ASP A 231 -16.88 -0.15 12.12
N GLU A 232 -16.97 1.16 12.42
CA GLU A 232 -16.69 2.29 11.53
C GLU A 232 -15.81 3.30 12.27
N VAL A 233 -14.93 4.01 11.53
CA VAL A 233 -14.18 5.14 12.08
C VAL A 233 -15.16 6.27 12.44
N GLU A 234 -15.04 6.80 13.65
CA GLU A 234 -15.91 7.90 14.12
C GLU A 234 -15.51 9.22 13.46
N LEU A 235 -16.31 9.64 12.48
CA LEU A 235 -16.07 10.83 11.67
C LEU A 235 -17.19 11.84 11.84
N PRO A 236 -16.91 13.16 11.71
CA PRO A 236 -17.96 14.16 11.55
C PRO A 236 -18.91 13.77 10.42
N ALA A 237 -20.22 13.99 10.60
CA ALA A 237 -21.22 13.62 9.59
C ALA A 237 -20.94 14.24 8.20
N GLU A 238 -20.38 15.45 8.18
CA GLU A 238 -19.98 16.15 6.96
C GLU A 238 -18.82 15.42 6.25
N VAL A 239 -17.82 14.97 7.01
CA VAL A 239 -16.68 14.21 6.51
C VAL A 239 -17.10 12.81 6.05
N ALA A 240 -17.94 12.12 6.83
CA ALA A 240 -18.50 10.83 6.44
C ALA A 240 -19.32 10.95 5.14
N ALA A 241 -20.04 12.06 4.94
CA ALA A 241 -20.72 12.34 3.70
C ALA A 241 -19.73 12.58 2.54
N VAL A 242 -18.66 13.33 2.75
CA VAL A 242 -17.59 13.53 1.74
C VAL A 242 -16.99 12.20 1.30
N ILE A 243 -16.62 11.32 2.25
CA ILE A 243 -16.07 9.99 1.95
C ILE A 243 -17.10 9.09 1.25
N ALA A 244 -18.37 9.15 1.66
CA ALA A 244 -19.44 8.37 1.06
C ALA A 244 -19.80 8.82 -0.37
N HIS A 245 -19.61 10.10 -0.70
CA HIS A 245 -19.85 10.67 -2.03
C HIS A 245 -18.61 10.68 -2.93
N GLY A 246 -17.46 10.22 -2.41
CA GLY A 246 -16.16 10.36 -3.03
C GLY A 246 -15.64 11.78 -2.87
N ASN A 247 -14.34 11.92 -2.58
CA ASN A 247 -13.67 13.21 -2.40
C ASN A 247 -13.57 13.93 -3.76
N ALA A 248 -14.69 14.40 -4.29
CA ALA A 248 -14.72 15.27 -5.45
C ALA A 248 -14.26 16.66 -4.98
N GLY A 249 -13.00 16.98 -5.25
CA GLY A 249 -12.40 18.31 -5.05
C GLY A 249 -13.10 19.40 -5.86
N GLY A 250 -14.32 19.74 -5.45
CA GLY A 250 -15.18 20.74 -6.05
C GLY A 250 -15.86 21.55 -4.96
N SER A 251 -15.18 22.62 -4.53
CA SER A 251 -15.69 23.79 -3.79
C SER A 251 -17.16 23.68 -3.33
N LEU A 252 -17.38 23.22 -2.10
CA LEU A 252 -18.66 23.37 -1.41
C LEU A 252 -18.77 24.79 -0.82
N ARG A 253 -18.83 25.80 -1.68
CA ARG A 253 -19.49 27.07 -1.34
C ARG A 253 -20.43 27.43 -2.48
N GLY A 254 -21.72 27.27 -2.21
CA GLY A 254 -22.77 27.75 -3.08
C GLY A 254 -22.63 29.26 -3.25
N ASP A 255 -22.32 29.70 -4.47
CA ASP A 255 -22.45 31.09 -4.83
C ASP A 255 -23.94 31.44 -4.94
N PRO A 256 -24.41 32.51 -4.25
CA PRO A 256 -25.73 33.02 -4.46
C PRO A 256 -25.80 33.66 -5.85
N VAL A 257 -26.91 33.39 -6.53
CA VAL A 257 -27.30 33.99 -7.81
C VAL A 257 -27.20 35.53 -7.72
N ASP A 258 -26.34 36.16 -8.52
CA ASP A 258 -26.43 37.60 -8.81
C ASP A 258 -26.37 37.84 -10.34
N PRO A 259 -27.35 38.53 -10.96
CA PRO A 259 -27.59 38.48 -12.39
C PRO A 259 -27.08 39.75 -13.07
N VAL A 260 -25.84 39.76 -13.57
CA VAL A 260 -25.44 40.70 -14.63
C VAL A 260 -24.37 40.06 -15.51
N ALA A 261 -24.82 39.40 -16.56
CA ALA A 261 -24.02 39.26 -17.77
C ALA A 261 -23.91 40.64 -18.46
N GLU A 262 -22.83 40.82 -19.21
CA GLU A 262 -22.43 42.01 -20.00
C GLU A 262 -21.62 43.06 -19.22
N GLN A 263 -20.29 42.94 -19.28
CA GLN A 263 -19.41 43.96 -19.89
C GLN A 263 -17.94 43.69 -19.56
N HIS A 264 -17.20 43.30 -20.62
CA HIS A 264 -15.81 43.70 -20.96
C HIS A 264 -14.98 42.51 -21.45
N ALA A 265 -15.21 42.20 -22.73
CA ALA A 265 -14.10 41.95 -23.65
C ALA A 265 -13.27 43.24 -23.79
N GLU A 266 -11.99 43.08 -24.17
CA GLU A 266 -10.95 44.11 -24.38
C GLU A 266 -10.00 44.35 -23.20
N LEU A 267 -8.96 43.52 -23.08
CA LEU A 267 -7.57 44.01 -23.04
C LEU A 267 -6.53 42.88 -23.23
N HIS A 268 -6.45 42.31 -24.43
CA HIS A 268 -5.25 41.57 -24.86
C HIS A 268 -4.67 42.21 -26.12
N SER A 269 -3.71 43.12 -25.95
CA SER A 269 -2.67 43.36 -26.94
C SER A 269 -1.50 44.17 -26.36
N HIS A 270 -0.29 43.60 -26.53
CA HIS A 270 1.04 44.22 -26.50
C HIS A 270 1.76 44.32 -25.14
N LEU A 271 2.78 43.47 -24.94
CA LEU A 271 4.18 43.78 -25.26
C LEU A 271 5.08 42.53 -25.22
N ASP A 272 6.00 42.47 -26.18
CA ASP A 272 7.05 41.47 -26.41
C ASP A 272 8.24 41.65 -25.45
N ARG A 273 8.88 40.52 -25.11
CA ARG A 273 10.32 40.24 -24.82
C ARG A 273 11.18 41.26 -24.06
N CYS A 274 11.82 40.80 -22.98
CA CYS A 274 13.24 41.03 -22.65
C CYS A 274 13.76 39.97 -21.66
N ASP A 275 15.07 39.72 -21.75
CA ASP A 275 15.89 38.66 -21.16
C ASP A 275 15.98 38.62 -19.62
N GLY A 276 16.22 37.40 -19.10
CA GLY A 276 17.21 37.08 -18.06
C GLY A 276 17.04 37.68 -16.66
N ASP A 277 16.51 36.87 -15.73
CA ASP A 277 17.21 36.52 -14.49
C ASP A 277 16.49 35.35 -13.81
N GLY A 278 17.27 34.36 -13.39
CA GLY A 278 16.77 33.19 -12.69
C GLY A 278 16.20 33.56 -11.33
N HIS A 279 14.92 33.26 -11.15
CA HIS A 279 14.30 32.90 -9.89
C HIS A 279 13.16 31.98 -10.31
N ASP A 280 13.39 30.67 -10.19
CA ASP A 280 12.33 29.69 -10.37
C ASP A 280 11.22 30.03 -9.38
N ALA A 281 10.08 30.39 -9.96
CA ALA A 281 8.84 30.53 -9.23
C ALA A 281 8.44 29.13 -8.77
N HIS A 282 8.38 28.93 -7.45
CA HIS A 282 7.83 27.73 -6.84
C HIS A 282 6.50 27.35 -7.48
N ASP A 283 6.50 26.24 -8.21
CA ASP A 283 5.31 25.47 -8.57
C ASP A 283 4.83 24.74 -7.30
N PRO A 284 3.52 24.72 -6.95
CA PRO A 284 3.04 24.12 -5.70
C PRO A 284 2.90 22.59 -5.74
N SER A 285 3.35 21.91 -6.80
CA SER A 285 3.38 20.44 -6.85
C SER A 285 4.64 19.93 -6.15
N GLY A 286 4.50 19.13 -5.10
CA GLY A 286 5.59 18.62 -4.26
C GLY A 286 6.69 17.87 -5.01
N THR A 287 7.80 17.61 -4.31
CA THR A 287 8.99 16.92 -4.81
C THR A 287 8.68 15.52 -5.38
N ARG A 288 9.41 15.12 -6.42
CA ARG A 288 9.08 13.96 -7.27
C ARG A 288 9.47 12.61 -6.68
N TYR A 289 10.58 12.52 -5.96
CA TYR A 289 11.09 11.24 -5.48
C TYR A 289 10.97 11.11 -3.96
N GLU A 290 10.58 9.92 -3.53
CA GLU A 290 10.73 9.44 -2.15
C GLU A 290 12.09 8.75 -2.04
N VAL A 291 12.91 9.13 -1.06
CA VAL A 291 14.14 8.41 -0.75
C VAL A 291 14.06 7.91 0.69
N MET A 292 14.11 6.58 0.83
CA MET A 292 14.13 5.89 2.11
C MET A 292 15.40 5.06 2.26
N PHE A 293 16.02 5.05 3.44
CA PHE A 293 17.08 4.10 3.76
C PHE A 293 17.26 3.90 5.26
N LEU A 294 17.91 2.79 5.62
CA LEU A 294 18.44 2.60 6.96
C LEU A 294 19.86 3.16 7.04
N LEU A 295 20.20 3.79 8.14
CA LEU A 295 21.47 4.45 8.41
C LEU A 295 22.05 3.95 9.73
N ASP A 296 23.17 3.24 9.65
CA ASP A 296 24.01 2.95 10.80
C ASP A 296 24.85 4.21 11.11
N ALA A 297 24.49 4.98 12.14
CA ALA A 297 25.19 6.20 12.53
C ALA A 297 25.10 6.46 14.04
N PRO A 298 26.20 6.91 14.70
CA PRO A 298 26.16 7.32 16.10
C PRO A 298 25.14 8.44 16.34
N ASP A 299 24.38 8.36 17.43
CA ASP A 299 23.31 9.31 17.77
C ASP A 299 23.80 10.77 17.83
N GLU A 300 25.06 10.99 18.23
CA GLU A 300 25.71 12.32 18.28
C GLU A 300 25.89 12.99 16.90
N ASN A 301 25.84 12.23 15.81
CA ASN A 301 25.99 12.75 14.45
C ASN A 301 24.66 13.16 13.81
N ILE A 302 23.53 12.81 14.44
CA ILE A 302 22.20 12.92 13.82
C ILE A 302 21.72 14.35 13.73
N ASP A 303 22.02 15.20 14.72
CA ASP A 303 21.68 16.62 14.65
C ASP A 303 22.42 17.32 13.49
N ARG A 304 23.67 16.92 13.21
CA ARG A 304 24.43 17.41 12.06
C ARG A 304 23.85 16.89 10.75
N PHE A 305 23.43 15.63 10.71
CA PHE A 305 22.81 15.02 9.55
C PHE A 305 21.46 15.70 9.22
N LYS A 306 20.62 15.93 10.24
CA LYS A 306 19.38 16.71 10.17
C LYS A 306 19.59 18.07 9.53
N ALA A 307 20.60 18.83 9.99
CA ALA A 307 20.91 20.14 9.43
C ALA A 307 21.39 20.10 7.97
N ALA A 308 22.06 19.01 7.55
CA ALA A 308 22.47 18.85 6.15
C ALA A 308 21.29 18.47 5.24
N TRP A 309 20.33 17.69 5.75
CA TRP A 309 19.14 17.26 5.03
C TRP A 309 18.08 18.34 4.86
N ASP A 310 18.00 19.31 5.78
CA ASP A 310 17.03 20.43 5.76
C ASP A 310 17.02 21.23 4.44
N GLY A 311 18.13 21.26 3.71
CA GLY A 311 18.25 21.97 2.42
C GLY A 311 18.10 21.09 1.18
N LEU A 312 17.82 19.79 1.33
CA LEU A 312 17.86 18.81 0.22
C LEU A 312 16.48 18.28 -0.18
N GLY A 313 15.41 18.63 0.52
CA GLY A 313 14.07 18.16 0.22
C GLY A 313 13.06 18.53 1.29
N ASP A 314 11.83 18.09 1.09
CA ASP A 314 10.68 18.38 1.93
C ASP A 314 10.19 17.12 2.65
N SER A 315 9.34 17.29 3.67
CA SER A 315 8.77 16.19 4.46
C SER A 315 9.82 15.23 5.03
N ILE A 316 10.89 15.77 5.62
CA ILE A 316 11.97 14.99 6.22
C ILE A 316 11.49 14.30 7.50
N VAL A 317 11.56 12.98 7.51
CA VAL A 317 11.32 12.15 8.69
C VAL A 317 12.54 11.28 8.97
N MET A 318 13.08 11.38 10.19
CA MET A 318 14.21 10.56 10.61
C MET A 318 13.94 9.93 11.95
N VAL A 319 14.10 8.62 11.99
CA VAL A 319 13.55 7.79 13.05
C VAL A 319 14.54 6.73 13.45
N GLY A 320 14.94 6.70 14.72
CA GLY A 320 15.98 5.77 15.15
C GLY A 320 16.43 5.99 16.58
N GLY A 321 17.60 5.44 16.88
CA GLY A 321 18.28 5.49 18.16
C GLY A 321 19.18 4.27 18.34
N ASP A 322 20.12 4.34 19.27
CA ASP A 322 21.07 3.25 19.55
C ASP A 322 21.93 2.88 18.33
N GLY A 323 22.26 3.87 17.50
CA GLY A 323 23.12 3.68 16.34
C GLY A 323 22.43 3.27 15.03
N LEU A 324 21.11 3.02 15.03
CA LEU A 324 20.34 2.67 13.83
C LEU A 324 19.20 3.66 13.57
N TRP A 325 19.13 4.15 12.34
CA TRP A 325 18.17 5.16 11.90
C TRP A 325 17.46 4.71 10.63
N ASN A 326 16.21 5.07 10.47
CA ASN A 326 15.39 4.95 9.28
C ASN A 326 15.09 6.37 8.82
N CYS A 327 15.56 6.69 7.62
CA CYS A 327 15.62 8.03 7.09
C CYS A 327 14.70 8.09 5.87
N HIS A 328 13.82 9.07 5.85
CA HIS A 328 12.85 9.29 4.79
C HIS A 328 12.82 10.79 4.45
N ILE A 329 12.95 11.11 3.16
CA ILE A 329 12.85 12.47 2.63
C ILE A 329 12.19 12.44 1.25
N HIS A 330 11.38 13.44 0.94
CA HIS A 330 10.90 13.66 -0.41
C HIS A 330 11.79 14.71 -1.09
N THR A 331 12.38 14.39 -2.23
CA THR A 331 13.40 15.22 -2.89
C THR A 331 13.36 15.07 -4.40
N ASP A 332 13.84 16.08 -5.13
CA ASP A 332 14.20 15.93 -6.55
C ASP A 332 15.69 15.57 -6.74
N ASP A 333 16.48 15.69 -5.66
CA ASP A 333 17.93 15.56 -5.63
C ASP A 333 18.38 14.33 -4.82
N ILE A 334 18.12 13.13 -5.38
CA ILE A 334 18.42 11.82 -4.74
C ILE A 334 19.90 11.68 -4.33
N GLY A 335 20.83 12.12 -5.19
CA GLY A 335 22.26 11.95 -4.98
C GLY A 335 22.76 12.61 -3.69
N PRO A 336 22.60 13.94 -3.55
CA PRO A 336 22.96 14.67 -2.33
C PRO A 336 22.37 14.10 -1.04
N VAL A 337 21.13 13.59 -1.10
CA VAL A 337 20.46 12.96 0.05
C VAL A 337 21.21 11.73 0.56
N ILE A 338 21.63 10.84 -0.34
CA ILE A 338 22.38 9.64 0.01
C ILE A 338 23.81 10.00 0.44
N GLU A 339 24.45 10.95 -0.25
CA GLU A 339 25.80 11.43 0.08
C GLU A 339 25.88 12.00 1.50
N ALA A 340 24.88 12.77 1.92
CA ALA A 340 24.79 13.27 3.29
C ALA A 340 24.72 12.14 4.33
N GLY A 341 24.10 11.00 3.99
CA GLY A 341 24.06 9.81 4.86
C GLY A 341 25.42 9.12 4.99
N ILE A 342 26.18 9.08 3.89
CA ILE A 342 27.55 8.55 3.86
C ILE A 342 28.50 9.40 4.72
N ASP A 343 28.29 10.71 4.78
CA ASP A 343 29.14 11.62 5.55
C ASP A 343 29.06 11.42 7.07
N VAL A 344 27.96 10.85 7.58
CA VAL A 344 27.70 10.69 9.02
C VAL A 344 27.67 9.23 9.49
N GLY A 345 27.58 8.28 8.55
CA GLY A 345 27.43 6.86 8.86
C GLY A 345 27.42 5.98 7.61
N ARG A 346 26.73 4.84 7.68
CA ARG A 346 26.61 3.88 6.58
C ARG A 346 25.14 3.68 6.19
N PRO A 347 24.67 4.29 5.08
CA PRO A 347 23.34 4.02 4.55
C PRO A 347 23.28 2.63 3.89
N HIS A 348 22.17 1.93 4.06
CA HIS A 348 21.90 0.63 3.45
C HIS A 348 20.38 0.40 3.31
N ARG A 349 19.99 -0.59 2.49
CA ARG A 349 18.57 -0.79 2.09
C ARG A 349 17.95 0.50 1.56
N ILE A 350 18.65 1.13 0.62
CA ILE A 350 18.19 2.35 -0.03
C ILE A 350 17.06 1.98 -0.99
N GLN A 351 15.91 2.61 -0.81
CA GLN A 351 14.74 2.55 -1.67
C GLN A 351 14.50 3.96 -2.21
N ILE A 352 14.23 4.05 -3.51
CA ILE A 352 13.88 5.29 -4.18
C ILE A 352 12.57 5.02 -4.92
N THR A 353 11.54 5.81 -4.64
CA THR A 353 10.21 5.68 -5.23
C THR A 353 9.91 6.95 -6.03
N ASP A 354 9.40 6.85 -7.26
CA ASP A 354 8.88 8.02 -8.01
C ASP A 354 7.42 8.24 -7.60
N LEU A 355 7.17 9.32 -6.84
CA LEU A 355 5.85 9.62 -6.28
C LEU A 355 4.83 10.02 -7.35
N HIS A 356 5.28 10.53 -8.50
CA HIS A 356 4.37 10.86 -9.61
C HIS A 356 3.92 9.60 -10.37
N GLU A 357 4.80 8.61 -10.49
CA GLU A 357 4.47 7.27 -10.98
C GLU A 357 3.53 6.55 -10.01
N GLN A 358 3.76 6.69 -8.70
CA GLN A 358 2.92 6.12 -7.65
C GLN A 358 1.52 6.74 -7.59
N VAL A 359 1.37 8.06 -7.74
CA VAL A 359 0.05 8.72 -7.84
C VAL A 359 -0.66 8.33 -9.14
N ALA A 360 0.05 8.10 -10.24
CA ALA A 360 -0.52 7.57 -11.48
C ALA A 360 -0.98 6.10 -11.32
N GLU A 361 -0.28 5.29 -10.52
CA GLU A 361 -0.65 3.92 -10.15
C GLU A 361 -1.80 3.89 -9.11
N LEU A 362 -1.84 4.82 -8.14
CA LEU A 362 -2.89 4.92 -7.11
C LEU A 362 -4.19 5.49 -7.67
N GLY A 363 -4.12 6.42 -8.62
CA GLY A 363 -5.27 6.84 -9.44
C GLY A 363 -5.84 5.69 -10.29
N ALA A 364 -5.04 4.66 -10.57
CA ALA A 364 -5.50 3.41 -11.19
C ALA A 364 -5.97 2.36 -10.15
N HIS A 365 -5.44 2.36 -8.92
CA HIS A 365 -5.82 1.43 -7.85
C HIS A 365 -7.09 1.80 -7.07
N GLU A 366 -7.44 3.09 -6.90
CA GLU A 366 -8.70 3.49 -6.25
C GLU A 366 -9.96 3.08 -7.04
N ALA A 367 -9.82 2.79 -8.33
CA ALA A 367 -10.90 2.24 -9.16
C ALA A 367 -11.18 0.75 -8.89
N HIS A 368 -10.29 0.01 -8.22
CA HIS A 368 -10.32 -1.46 -8.16
C HIS A 368 -10.45 -2.06 -6.76
N ALA A 369 -10.23 -1.32 -5.68
CA ALA A 369 -10.23 -1.84 -4.30
C ALA A 369 -11.57 -1.71 -3.53
N GLY A 370 -12.70 -1.58 -4.23
CA GLY A 370 -14.04 -1.41 -3.63
C GLY A 370 -15.06 -2.47 -4.06
N ALA A 371 -14.74 -3.77 -3.98
CA ALA A 371 -15.67 -4.85 -4.35
C ALA A 371 -16.02 -5.76 -3.17
N GLY A 372 -16.70 -5.18 -2.19
CA GLY A 372 -17.35 -5.87 -1.09
C GLY A 372 -18.62 -5.12 -0.67
N MET A 373 -19.66 -5.24 -1.50
CA MET A 373 -21.06 -4.83 -1.25
C MET A 373 -21.45 -3.34 -1.48
N HIS A 374 -22.37 -3.18 -2.44
CA HIS A 374 -23.33 -2.09 -2.66
C HIS A 374 -22.93 -0.78 -3.39
N THR A 375 -23.18 -0.82 -4.71
CA THR A 375 -23.95 0.17 -5.51
C THR A 375 -23.65 1.66 -5.31
N GLY A 376 -22.63 2.16 -6.01
CA GLY A 376 -22.42 3.60 -6.26
C GLY A 376 -21.40 3.81 -7.39
N ARG A 377 -21.85 3.75 -8.65
CA ARG A 377 -20.99 3.93 -9.84
C ARG A 377 -20.75 5.43 -10.07
N SER A 378 -19.48 5.84 -10.04
CA SER A 378 -19.01 7.20 -10.35
C SER A 378 -19.27 7.57 -11.81
N THR A 379 -19.72 8.81 -11.99
CA THR A 379 -19.85 9.53 -13.27
C THR A 379 -18.66 10.47 -13.45
N ALA A 380 -17.55 9.98 -14.01
CA ALA A 380 -16.43 10.83 -14.43
C ALA A 380 -15.90 10.36 -15.78
N THR A 381 -16.45 10.92 -16.85
CA THR A 381 -16.12 10.62 -18.26
C THR A 381 -15.27 11.71 -18.92
N ALA A 382 -14.53 12.53 -18.15
CA ALA A 382 -14.08 13.83 -18.66
C ALA A 382 -12.59 13.97 -19.01
N ASP A 383 -11.69 13.04 -18.67
CA ASP A 383 -10.26 13.24 -19.00
C ASP A 383 -9.48 11.98 -19.41
N ARG A 384 -10.19 10.95 -19.91
CA ARG A 384 -9.54 9.77 -20.50
C ARG A 384 -9.25 10.03 -21.98
N PRO A 385 -8.09 9.61 -22.52
CA PRO A 385 -7.83 9.65 -23.95
C PRO A 385 -8.99 8.96 -24.69
N GLN A 386 -9.63 9.66 -25.63
CA GLN A 386 -10.68 9.05 -26.42
C GLN A 386 -10.05 8.01 -27.35
N VAL A 387 -10.39 6.75 -27.16
CA VAL A 387 -9.97 5.62 -28.00
C VAL A 387 -11.17 5.11 -28.80
N GLU A 388 -10.95 4.69 -30.04
CA GLU A 388 -11.98 4.04 -30.85
C GLU A 388 -12.33 2.66 -30.31
N CYS A 389 -11.35 1.94 -29.76
CA CYS A 389 -11.53 0.65 -29.10
C CYS A 389 -10.87 0.66 -27.73
N ALA A 390 -11.57 0.25 -26.67
CA ALA A 390 -10.99 0.11 -25.35
C ALA A 390 -10.61 -1.34 -25.05
N ILE A 391 -9.63 -1.53 -24.18
CA ILE A 391 -9.13 -2.83 -23.73
C ILE A 391 -9.56 -3.06 -22.28
N VAL A 392 -10.08 -4.25 -22.01
CA VAL A 392 -10.32 -4.80 -20.66
C VAL A 392 -9.41 -6.01 -20.48
N ALA A 393 -8.41 -5.93 -19.62
CA ALA A 393 -7.49 -7.04 -19.36
C ALA A 393 -7.74 -7.68 -18.00
N VAL A 394 -7.57 -8.99 -17.89
CA VAL A 394 -7.66 -9.71 -16.61
C VAL A 394 -6.27 -9.98 -16.07
N SER A 395 -6.01 -9.62 -14.81
CA SER A 395 -4.68 -9.67 -14.22
C SER A 395 -4.69 -10.32 -12.83
N PRO A 396 -3.73 -11.21 -12.51
CA PRO A 396 -3.70 -11.93 -11.25
C PRO A 396 -2.99 -11.18 -10.11
N ALA A 397 -2.29 -10.07 -10.39
CA ALA A 397 -1.49 -9.35 -9.39
C ALA A 397 -1.28 -7.88 -9.79
N THR A 398 -1.14 -7.00 -8.79
CA THR A 398 -1.01 -5.55 -8.98
C THR A 398 0.22 -5.14 -9.79
N GLY A 399 1.34 -5.86 -9.65
CA GLY A 399 2.55 -5.61 -10.46
C GLY A 399 2.34 -5.82 -11.96
N LEU A 400 1.36 -6.63 -12.35
CA LEU A 400 0.98 -6.85 -13.75
C LEU A 400 -0.02 -5.81 -14.26
N ASP A 401 -0.82 -5.21 -13.37
CA ASP A 401 -1.80 -4.18 -13.72
C ASP A 401 -1.12 -2.96 -14.35
N GLY A 402 0.04 -2.56 -13.79
CA GLY A 402 0.88 -1.51 -14.35
C GLY A 402 1.36 -1.80 -15.77
N LEU A 403 1.81 -3.03 -16.05
CA LEU A 403 2.25 -3.43 -17.38
C LEU A 403 1.11 -3.41 -18.41
N PHE A 404 -0.06 -3.95 -18.06
CA PHE A 404 -1.23 -3.91 -18.95
C PHE A 404 -1.66 -2.47 -19.22
N THR A 405 -1.68 -1.62 -18.19
CA THR A 405 -2.08 -0.21 -18.31
C THR A 405 -1.09 0.57 -19.18
N ALA A 406 0.21 0.39 -18.96
CA ALA A 406 1.27 1.04 -19.75
C ALA A 406 1.22 0.66 -21.23
N LEU A 407 0.81 -0.57 -21.54
CA LEU A 407 0.63 -1.07 -22.90
C LEU A 407 -0.75 -0.74 -23.50
N GLY A 408 -1.57 0.07 -22.81
CA GLY A 408 -2.81 0.61 -23.36
C GLY A 408 -4.07 -0.12 -22.92
N ALA A 409 -4.07 -0.89 -21.83
CA ALA A 409 -5.30 -1.35 -21.19
C ALA A 409 -6.02 -0.19 -20.48
N GLN A 410 -7.31 0.02 -20.75
CA GLN A 410 -8.10 1.06 -20.07
C GLN A 410 -8.79 0.56 -18.81
N GLU A 411 -9.07 -0.74 -18.75
CA GLU A 411 -9.72 -1.36 -17.60
C GLU A 411 -9.02 -2.67 -17.27
N ILE A 412 -8.72 -2.88 -15.98
CA ILE A 412 -8.22 -4.16 -15.48
C ILE A 412 -9.33 -4.88 -14.72
N VAL A 413 -9.32 -6.20 -14.67
CA VAL A 413 -10.17 -6.98 -13.79
C VAL A 413 -9.28 -7.95 -13.03
N THR A 414 -9.35 -7.94 -11.72
CA THR A 414 -8.58 -8.90 -10.92
C THR A 414 -9.06 -10.31 -11.23
N GLY A 415 -8.14 -11.17 -11.65
CA GLY A 415 -8.45 -12.54 -11.99
C GLY A 415 -7.22 -13.43 -12.22
N GLY A 416 -7.28 -14.67 -11.73
CA GLY A 416 -6.18 -15.63 -11.82
C GLY A 416 -6.64 -17.07 -11.62
N GLN A 417 -5.70 -18.03 -11.55
CA GLN A 417 -6.03 -19.46 -11.52
C GLN A 417 -6.97 -19.87 -10.36
N THR A 418 -6.85 -19.22 -9.20
CA THR A 418 -7.64 -19.48 -7.99
C THR A 418 -8.75 -18.45 -7.76
N MET A 419 -8.79 -17.38 -8.56
CA MET A 419 -9.67 -16.22 -8.40
C MET A 419 -10.24 -15.84 -9.77
N ASN A 420 -11.19 -16.61 -10.30
CA ASN A 420 -11.79 -16.28 -11.60
C ASN A 420 -12.90 -15.23 -11.41
N PRO A 421 -12.90 -14.12 -12.17
CA PRO A 421 -13.95 -13.12 -12.11
C PRO A 421 -15.26 -13.71 -12.64
N SER A 422 -16.35 -13.30 -12.03
CA SER A 422 -17.70 -13.58 -12.47
C SER A 422 -18.04 -12.84 -13.76
N THR A 423 -19.04 -13.33 -14.49
CA THR A 423 -19.57 -12.63 -15.67
C THR A 423 -20.03 -11.21 -15.35
N ALA A 424 -20.52 -10.97 -14.14
CA ALA A 424 -20.98 -9.65 -13.69
C ALA A 424 -19.82 -8.65 -13.53
N GLU A 425 -18.67 -9.11 -13.03
CA GLU A 425 -17.47 -8.28 -12.88
C GLU A 425 -16.88 -7.90 -14.24
N LEU A 426 -16.74 -8.86 -15.16
CA LEU A 426 -16.29 -8.56 -16.53
C LEU A 426 -17.27 -7.64 -17.29
N LEU A 427 -18.58 -7.85 -17.11
CA LEU A 427 -19.61 -6.99 -17.70
C LEU A 427 -19.56 -5.56 -17.14
N ALA A 428 -19.28 -5.41 -15.85
CA ALA A 428 -19.12 -4.09 -15.23
C ALA A 428 -17.94 -3.33 -15.84
N ALA A 429 -16.77 -3.98 -15.96
CA ALA A 429 -15.57 -3.41 -16.57
C ALA A 429 -15.81 -3.01 -18.05
N VAL A 430 -16.39 -3.90 -18.85
CA VAL A 430 -16.77 -3.61 -20.25
C VAL A 430 -17.73 -2.42 -20.33
N THR A 431 -18.70 -2.33 -19.42
CA THR A 431 -19.65 -1.22 -19.40
C THR A 431 -18.98 0.10 -19.05
N PHE A 432 -17.98 0.08 -18.15
CA PHE A 432 -17.26 1.27 -17.70
C PHE A 432 -16.17 1.75 -18.67
N ALA A 433 -15.62 0.86 -19.50
CA ALA A 433 -14.63 1.20 -20.52
C ALA A 433 -15.05 2.42 -21.38
N PRO A 434 -14.13 3.32 -21.76
CA PRO A 434 -14.47 4.62 -22.35
C PRO A 434 -15.01 4.55 -23.79
N SER A 435 -15.00 3.38 -24.44
CA SER A 435 -15.47 3.18 -25.81
C SER A 435 -16.73 2.30 -25.92
N GLN A 436 -17.43 2.42 -27.04
CA GLN A 436 -18.49 1.51 -27.50
C GLN A 436 -17.94 0.21 -28.09
N GLN A 437 -16.67 0.20 -28.51
CA GLN A 437 -15.97 -0.98 -28.99
C GLN A 437 -14.97 -1.40 -27.90
N VAL A 438 -15.00 -2.67 -27.50
CA VAL A 438 -14.19 -3.19 -26.41
C VAL A 438 -13.58 -4.54 -26.78
N VAL A 439 -12.29 -4.71 -26.52
CA VAL A 439 -11.61 -6.01 -26.57
C VAL A 439 -11.34 -6.48 -25.13
N VAL A 440 -11.64 -7.74 -24.85
CA VAL A 440 -11.35 -8.37 -23.56
C VAL A 440 -10.19 -9.35 -23.70
N LEU A 441 -9.19 -9.25 -22.82
CA LEU A 441 -8.04 -10.15 -22.69
C LEU A 441 -8.18 -10.99 -21.40
N PRO A 442 -8.66 -12.26 -21.49
CA PRO A 442 -8.94 -13.08 -20.31
C PRO A 442 -7.70 -13.57 -19.55
N ASN A 443 -6.56 -13.69 -20.25
CA ASN A 443 -5.23 -14.09 -19.73
C ASN A 443 -5.21 -15.39 -18.91
N ASN A 444 -6.29 -16.17 -18.98
CA ASN A 444 -6.48 -17.41 -18.25
C ASN A 444 -7.54 -18.26 -18.96
N SER A 445 -7.20 -19.54 -19.15
CA SER A 445 -8.05 -20.52 -19.83
C SER A 445 -9.45 -20.69 -19.21
N ASN A 446 -9.57 -20.56 -17.88
CA ASN A 446 -10.84 -20.68 -17.17
C ASN A 446 -11.75 -19.46 -17.35
N ILE A 447 -11.19 -18.32 -17.78
CA ILE A 447 -11.89 -17.04 -17.87
C ILE A 447 -12.41 -16.81 -19.30
N VAL A 448 -11.77 -17.38 -20.32
CA VAL A 448 -12.22 -17.28 -21.73
C VAL A 448 -13.71 -17.63 -21.92
N PRO A 449 -14.26 -18.72 -21.35
CA PRO A 449 -15.68 -19.04 -21.50
C PRO A 449 -16.60 -17.96 -20.89
N VAL A 450 -16.18 -17.35 -19.78
CA VAL A 450 -16.94 -16.29 -19.08
C VAL A 450 -16.89 -15.00 -19.87
N ALA A 451 -15.71 -14.60 -20.35
CA ALA A 451 -15.52 -13.40 -21.16
C ALA A 451 -16.38 -13.41 -22.44
N ARG A 452 -16.49 -14.57 -23.11
CA ARG A 452 -17.33 -14.73 -24.32
C ARG A 452 -18.82 -14.50 -24.08
N GLN A 453 -19.30 -14.62 -22.84
CA GLN A 453 -20.70 -14.39 -22.49
C GLN A 453 -21.03 -12.91 -22.29
N VAL A 454 -20.02 -12.05 -22.14
CA VAL A 454 -20.20 -10.63 -21.81
C VAL A 454 -20.82 -9.86 -22.97
N GLY A 455 -20.39 -10.13 -24.21
CA GLY A 455 -20.90 -9.44 -25.40
C GLY A 455 -22.40 -9.58 -25.62
N ALA A 456 -23.01 -10.67 -25.18
CA ALA A 456 -24.47 -10.87 -25.28
C ALA A 456 -25.28 -10.09 -24.23
N GLN A 457 -24.62 -9.50 -23.22
CA GLN A 457 -25.23 -8.86 -22.06
C GLN A 457 -25.02 -7.34 -22.02
N THR A 458 -24.41 -6.77 -23.06
CA THR A 458 -24.18 -5.33 -23.20
C THR A 458 -24.61 -4.84 -24.58
N ALA A 459 -24.88 -3.54 -24.69
CA ALA A 459 -25.13 -2.89 -25.97
C ALA A 459 -23.84 -2.52 -26.72
N LYS A 460 -22.68 -2.59 -26.04
CA LYS A 460 -21.36 -2.33 -26.64
C LYS A 460 -20.93 -3.49 -27.55
N GLN A 461 -20.10 -3.20 -28.54
CA GLN A 461 -19.45 -4.22 -29.37
C GLN A 461 -18.25 -4.78 -28.59
N VAL A 462 -18.34 -6.06 -28.21
CA VAL A 462 -17.31 -6.73 -27.42
C VAL A 462 -16.67 -7.84 -28.25
N GLN A 463 -15.36 -7.78 -28.40
CA GLN A 463 -14.54 -8.88 -28.91
C GLN A 463 -13.71 -9.50 -27.79
N VAL A 464 -13.44 -10.80 -27.89
CA VAL A 464 -12.61 -11.52 -26.93
C VAL A 464 -11.44 -12.13 -27.67
N VAL A 465 -10.23 -11.64 -27.39
CA VAL A 465 -9.01 -12.32 -27.81
C VAL A 465 -8.74 -13.41 -26.76
N PRO A 466 -8.72 -14.70 -27.13
CA PRO A 466 -8.71 -15.80 -26.16
C PRO A 466 -7.31 -16.03 -25.56
N THR A 467 -6.72 -15.00 -24.96
CA THR A 467 -5.43 -15.10 -24.27
C THR A 467 -5.55 -16.04 -23.07
N MET A 468 -4.65 -17.02 -22.99
CA MET A 468 -4.70 -18.10 -22.00
C MET A 468 -3.67 -17.92 -20.88
N SER A 469 -2.76 -16.96 -21.03
CA SER A 469 -1.69 -16.62 -20.09
C SER A 469 -1.46 -15.11 -20.10
N VAL A 470 -0.81 -14.61 -19.04
CA VAL A 470 -0.41 -13.20 -18.92
C VAL A 470 0.57 -12.78 -20.02
N PRO A 471 1.66 -13.53 -20.32
CA PRO A 471 2.56 -13.15 -21.41
C PRO A 471 1.88 -13.03 -22.76
N ALA A 472 0.94 -13.93 -23.09
CA ALA A 472 0.16 -13.82 -24.32
C ALA A 472 -0.74 -12.56 -24.33
N GLY A 473 -1.24 -12.14 -23.16
CA GLY A 473 -1.95 -10.89 -22.99
C GLY A 473 -1.10 -9.64 -23.22
N LEU A 474 0.14 -9.65 -22.73
CA LEU A 474 1.07 -8.54 -22.93
C LEU A 474 1.49 -8.43 -24.40
N ALA A 475 1.82 -9.55 -25.04
CA ALA A 475 2.12 -9.59 -26.47
C ALA A 475 0.93 -9.15 -27.33
N ALA A 476 -0.29 -9.54 -26.95
CA ALA A 476 -1.51 -9.08 -27.60
C ALA A 476 -1.59 -7.55 -27.65
N LEU A 477 -1.16 -6.84 -26.60
CA LEU A 477 -1.20 -5.38 -26.55
C LEU A 477 -0.15 -4.69 -27.43
N ILE A 478 0.92 -5.39 -27.84
CA ILE A 478 1.85 -4.85 -28.83
C ILE A 478 1.15 -4.64 -30.18
N GLY A 479 0.17 -5.51 -30.50
CA GLY A 479 -0.65 -5.42 -31.71
C GLY A 479 -1.86 -4.48 -31.63
N TYR A 480 -2.03 -3.75 -30.52
CA TYR A 480 -3.18 -2.87 -30.28
C TYR A 480 -3.02 -1.50 -30.94
N ASP A 481 -4.06 -1.08 -31.66
CA ASP A 481 -4.19 0.26 -32.25
C ASP A 481 -5.42 0.97 -31.64
N PRO A 482 -5.23 2.07 -30.87
CA PRO A 482 -6.32 2.78 -30.21
C PRO A 482 -7.32 3.41 -31.18
N ASP A 483 -6.92 3.66 -32.43
CA ASP A 483 -7.76 4.26 -33.47
C ASP A 483 -8.45 3.20 -34.35
N ALA A 484 -8.23 1.91 -34.10
CA ALA A 484 -8.84 0.82 -34.85
C ALA A 484 -10.11 0.25 -34.19
N SER A 485 -10.98 -0.35 -35.01
CA SER A 485 -12.17 -1.06 -34.53
C SER A 485 -11.83 -2.27 -33.65
N ALA A 486 -12.76 -2.71 -32.80
CA ALA A 486 -12.59 -3.91 -31.98
C ALA A 486 -12.35 -5.18 -32.81
N ASP A 487 -12.94 -5.28 -34.00
CA ASP A 487 -12.74 -6.45 -34.88
C ASP A 487 -11.31 -6.47 -35.46
N ALA A 488 -10.79 -5.30 -35.86
CA ALA A 488 -9.43 -5.18 -36.37
C ALA A 488 -8.38 -5.41 -35.27
N ASN A 489 -8.60 -4.83 -34.10
CA ASN A 489 -7.77 -5.07 -32.92
C ASN A 489 -7.81 -6.54 -32.52
N ALA A 490 -8.98 -7.18 -32.43
CA ALA A 490 -9.08 -8.58 -32.06
C ALA A 490 -8.33 -9.52 -33.03
N ALA A 491 -8.27 -9.18 -34.32
CA ALA A 491 -7.46 -9.92 -35.29
C ALA A 491 -5.95 -9.72 -35.06
N SER A 492 -5.49 -8.47 -35.02
CA SER A 492 -4.06 -8.11 -34.85
C SER A 492 -3.50 -8.62 -33.51
N MET A 493 -4.21 -8.34 -32.42
CA MET A 493 -3.87 -8.79 -31.07
C MET A 493 -3.93 -10.32 -30.94
N GLY A 494 -4.85 -10.97 -31.66
CA GLY A 494 -4.96 -12.43 -31.71
C GLY A 494 -3.76 -13.08 -32.39
N ASP A 495 -3.31 -12.53 -33.53
CA ASP A 495 -2.12 -13.01 -34.23
C ASP A 495 -0.87 -12.87 -33.35
N ALA A 496 -0.74 -11.77 -32.61
CA ALA A 496 0.37 -11.57 -31.67
C ALA A 496 0.30 -12.54 -30.47
N ALA A 497 -0.88 -12.72 -29.87
CA ALA A 497 -1.08 -13.67 -28.77
C ALA A 497 -0.78 -15.13 -29.17
N ASP A 498 -1.18 -15.53 -30.39
CA ASP A 498 -1.01 -16.88 -30.91
C ASP A 498 0.47 -17.19 -31.24
N ALA A 499 1.31 -16.17 -31.42
CA ALA A 499 2.75 -16.34 -31.61
C ALA A 499 3.49 -16.69 -30.31
N VAL A 500 2.89 -16.40 -29.14
CA VAL A 500 3.55 -16.60 -27.85
C VAL A 500 3.45 -18.04 -27.36
N LEU A 501 4.61 -18.65 -27.10
CA LEU A 501 4.71 -19.88 -26.34
C LEU A 501 4.83 -19.57 -24.85
N ALA A 502 3.74 -19.79 -24.12
CA ALA A 502 3.68 -19.53 -22.68
C ALA A 502 4.18 -20.71 -21.83
N GLY A 503 4.94 -20.39 -20.78
CA GLY A 503 5.42 -21.33 -19.78
C GLY A 503 5.25 -20.80 -18.37
N GLU A 504 5.00 -21.68 -17.40
CA GLU A 504 4.79 -21.28 -16.00
C GLU A 504 5.58 -22.19 -15.05
N VAL A 505 6.12 -21.65 -13.97
CA VAL A 505 6.77 -22.42 -12.91
C VAL A 505 5.97 -22.30 -11.63
N THR A 506 5.66 -23.44 -11.01
CA THR A 506 4.92 -23.50 -9.74
C THR A 506 5.28 -24.77 -8.95
N GLN A 507 4.70 -24.93 -7.75
CA GLN A 507 4.90 -26.10 -6.90
C GLN A 507 3.71 -27.07 -7.02
N ALA A 508 4.00 -28.36 -7.19
CA ALA A 508 2.98 -29.38 -7.29
C ALA A 508 2.26 -29.59 -5.94
N VAL A 509 0.96 -29.26 -5.86
CA VAL A 509 0.18 -29.45 -4.63
C VAL A 509 -0.16 -30.91 -4.32
N ARG A 510 0.00 -31.82 -5.31
CA ARG A 510 -0.26 -33.25 -5.17
C ARG A 510 0.62 -34.08 -6.09
N ALA A 511 0.88 -35.32 -5.70
CA ALA A 511 1.59 -36.26 -6.56
C ALA A 511 0.77 -36.58 -7.82
N THR A 512 1.41 -36.51 -8.98
CA THR A 512 0.75 -36.69 -10.29
C THR A 512 1.67 -37.43 -11.26
N SER A 513 1.09 -38.28 -12.10
CA SER A 513 1.82 -38.89 -13.22
C SER A 513 1.70 -37.99 -14.45
N SER A 514 2.84 -37.72 -15.09
CA SER A 514 2.96 -36.80 -16.22
C SER A 514 3.85 -37.39 -17.33
N PRO A 515 3.90 -36.80 -18.53
CA PRO A 515 4.78 -37.26 -19.61
C PRO A 515 6.27 -37.31 -19.24
N ILE A 516 6.71 -36.46 -18.30
CA ILE A 516 8.10 -36.43 -17.79
C ILE A 516 8.36 -37.42 -16.65
N GLY A 517 7.34 -38.16 -16.21
CA GLY A 517 7.42 -39.11 -15.10
C GLY A 517 6.50 -38.74 -13.93
N ASN A 518 6.79 -39.33 -12.77
CA ASN A 518 6.03 -39.08 -11.56
C ASN A 518 6.57 -37.84 -10.85
N VAL A 519 5.69 -36.88 -10.60
CA VAL A 519 5.97 -35.67 -9.82
C VAL A 519 5.43 -35.87 -8.41
N ALA A 520 6.24 -35.57 -7.40
CA ALA A 520 5.83 -35.61 -6.00
C ALA A 520 5.11 -34.33 -5.57
N ALA A 521 4.28 -34.42 -4.51
CA ALA A 521 3.75 -33.20 -3.88
C ALA A 521 4.92 -32.39 -3.27
N GLY A 522 4.92 -31.09 -3.48
CA GLY A 522 5.99 -30.17 -3.08
C GLY A 522 7.14 -30.04 -4.10
N GLU A 523 7.15 -30.83 -5.16
CA GLU A 523 8.17 -30.72 -6.23
C GLU A 523 7.88 -29.51 -7.13
N TRP A 524 8.94 -28.83 -7.59
CA TRP A 524 8.80 -27.72 -8.52
C TRP A 524 8.55 -28.25 -9.93
N ILE A 525 7.60 -27.66 -10.63
CA ILE A 525 7.17 -28.07 -11.96
C ILE A 525 7.13 -26.89 -12.92
N GLY A 526 7.47 -27.19 -14.17
CA GLY A 526 7.26 -26.32 -15.32
C GLY A 526 6.04 -26.79 -16.12
N LEU A 527 5.15 -25.87 -16.44
CA LEU A 527 3.90 -26.08 -17.16
C LEU A 527 3.98 -25.38 -18.52
N THR A 528 3.41 -26.01 -19.54
CA THR A 528 3.04 -25.38 -20.82
C THR A 528 1.54 -25.57 -21.04
N SER A 529 1.02 -25.10 -22.18
CA SER A 529 -0.36 -25.36 -22.61
C SER A 529 -0.71 -26.86 -22.69
N ASP A 530 0.28 -27.74 -22.91
CA ASP A 530 0.12 -29.20 -22.97
C ASP A 530 0.19 -29.89 -21.59
N GLY A 531 0.46 -29.14 -20.52
CA GLY A 531 0.56 -29.63 -19.15
C GLY A 531 2.00 -29.62 -18.61
N ILE A 532 2.30 -30.54 -17.69
CA ILE A 532 3.61 -30.61 -17.01
C ILE A 532 4.70 -31.05 -18.01
N ALA A 533 5.64 -30.15 -18.27
CA ALA A 533 6.74 -30.32 -19.22
C ALA A 533 8.13 -30.39 -18.57
N ALA A 534 8.25 -29.97 -17.30
CA ALA A 534 9.49 -30.08 -16.54
C ALA A 534 9.23 -30.28 -15.03
N SER A 535 10.20 -30.84 -14.32
CA SER A 535 10.24 -30.82 -12.86
C SER A 535 11.66 -30.60 -12.36
N GLY A 536 11.82 -30.11 -11.13
CA GLY A 536 13.12 -29.78 -10.52
C GLY A 536 13.08 -29.75 -9.00
N GLU A 537 14.25 -29.84 -8.37
CA GLU A 537 14.36 -29.78 -6.91
C GLU A 537 14.14 -28.36 -6.35
N ASN A 538 14.33 -27.34 -7.18
CA ASN A 538 14.15 -25.93 -6.83
C ASN A 538 13.52 -25.17 -8.04
N PRO A 539 13.08 -23.92 -7.86
CA PRO A 539 12.38 -23.20 -8.94
C PRO A 539 13.31 -22.84 -10.11
N ALA A 540 14.60 -22.58 -9.89
CA ALA A 540 15.57 -22.34 -10.98
C ALA A 540 15.76 -23.56 -11.88
N ILE A 541 15.93 -24.75 -11.29
CA ILE A 541 16.10 -26.00 -12.02
C ILE A 541 14.85 -26.33 -12.83
N ALA A 542 13.66 -26.14 -12.24
CA ALA A 542 12.40 -26.32 -12.96
C ALA A 542 12.26 -25.33 -14.13
N ALA A 543 12.60 -24.06 -13.91
CA ALA A 543 12.60 -23.01 -14.94
C ALA A 543 13.58 -23.32 -16.08
N VAL A 544 14.84 -23.65 -15.78
CA VAL A 544 15.85 -24.02 -16.78
C VAL A 544 15.42 -25.23 -17.59
N ARG A 545 14.88 -26.27 -16.94
CA ARG A 545 14.39 -27.47 -17.64
C ARG A 545 13.17 -27.16 -18.52
N LEU A 546 12.27 -26.29 -18.06
CA LEU A 546 11.14 -25.82 -18.84
C LEU A 546 11.60 -25.03 -20.07
N LEU A 547 12.49 -24.06 -19.90
CA LEU A 547 13.02 -23.24 -20.98
C LEU A 547 13.82 -24.09 -21.97
N ALA A 548 14.62 -25.05 -21.52
CA ALA A 548 15.30 -26.02 -22.39
C ALA A 548 14.31 -26.88 -23.18
N HIS A 549 13.13 -27.17 -22.62
CA HIS A 549 12.06 -27.86 -23.32
C HIS A 549 11.33 -26.96 -24.32
N MET A 550 11.21 -25.66 -24.06
CA MET A 550 10.43 -24.74 -24.90
C MET A 550 11.24 -24.04 -26.00
N LEU A 551 12.46 -23.59 -25.70
CA LEU A 551 13.31 -22.81 -26.61
C LEU A 551 13.69 -23.58 -27.88
N ARG A 552 13.61 -22.92 -29.04
CA ARG A 552 13.97 -23.46 -30.35
C ARG A 552 14.74 -22.42 -31.15
N PRO A 553 15.59 -22.82 -32.12
CA PRO A 553 16.20 -21.88 -33.04
C PRO A 553 15.13 -21.06 -33.78
N GLY A 554 15.23 -19.73 -33.70
CA GLY A 554 14.27 -18.80 -34.29
C GLY A 554 13.42 -18.04 -33.27
N HIS A 555 13.46 -18.39 -31.98
CA HIS A 555 12.96 -17.48 -30.94
C HIS A 555 13.93 -16.30 -30.80
N GLU A 556 13.37 -15.10 -30.65
CA GLU A 556 14.13 -13.85 -30.59
C GLU A 556 13.97 -13.14 -29.24
N LEU A 557 12.82 -13.32 -28.58
CA LEU A 557 12.50 -12.67 -27.31
C LEU A 557 11.97 -13.67 -26.28
N LEU A 558 12.46 -13.54 -25.03
CA LEU A 558 11.92 -14.19 -23.85
C LEU A 558 11.50 -13.12 -22.84
N THR A 559 10.19 -13.00 -22.61
CA THR A 559 9.63 -12.24 -21.49
C THR A 559 9.62 -13.13 -20.24
N MET A 560 10.33 -12.71 -19.19
CA MET A 560 10.35 -13.36 -17.88
C MET A 560 9.67 -12.46 -16.84
N ILE A 561 8.59 -12.96 -16.25
CA ILE A 561 7.81 -12.25 -15.23
C ILE A 561 8.03 -12.93 -13.87
N GLU A 562 8.53 -12.16 -12.91
CA GLU A 562 8.92 -12.60 -11.57
C GLU A 562 7.75 -12.42 -10.57
N GLY A 563 7.33 -13.52 -9.94
CA GLY A 563 6.30 -13.52 -8.91
C GLY A 563 6.85 -13.34 -7.50
N ALA A 564 5.97 -13.28 -6.49
CA ALA A 564 6.35 -13.08 -5.09
C ALA A 564 7.26 -14.20 -4.53
N GLY A 565 7.21 -15.39 -5.13
CA GLY A 565 8.06 -16.53 -4.79
C GLY A 565 9.37 -16.61 -5.57
N ALA A 566 9.69 -15.64 -6.44
CA ALA A 566 10.99 -15.54 -7.10
C ALA A 566 12.03 -14.95 -6.13
N ASP A 567 13.26 -15.46 -6.20
CA ASP A 567 14.38 -14.88 -5.47
C ASP A 567 15.55 -14.56 -6.41
N ASP A 568 16.37 -13.59 -6.00
CA ASP A 568 17.48 -13.07 -6.82
C ASP A 568 18.54 -14.11 -7.14
N ALA A 569 18.72 -15.13 -6.30
CA ALA A 569 19.75 -16.14 -6.50
C ALA A 569 19.33 -17.10 -7.62
N HIS A 570 18.12 -17.65 -7.53
CA HIS A 570 17.54 -18.52 -8.54
C HIS A 570 17.31 -17.77 -9.86
N THR A 571 16.86 -16.52 -9.82
CA THR A 571 16.62 -15.73 -11.03
C THR A 571 17.93 -15.46 -11.80
N ARG A 572 19.02 -15.16 -11.08
CA ARG A 572 20.36 -15.02 -11.69
C ARG A 572 20.86 -16.33 -12.30
N GLU A 573 20.54 -17.48 -11.70
CA GLU A 573 20.89 -18.79 -12.25
C GLU A 573 20.20 -19.03 -13.59
N VAL A 574 18.89 -18.76 -13.68
CA VAL A 574 18.12 -18.87 -14.92
C VAL A 574 18.66 -17.91 -16.00
N ALA A 575 18.89 -16.64 -15.64
CA ALA A 575 19.42 -15.63 -16.56
C ALA A 575 20.83 -15.98 -17.06
N SER A 576 21.70 -16.50 -16.19
CA SER A 576 23.05 -16.93 -16.57
C SER A 576 23.01 -18.11 -17.53
N TRP A 577 22.12 -19.07 -17.30
CA TRP A 577 21.94 -20.22 -18.20
C TRP A 577 21.47 -19.78 -19.60
N LEU A 578 20.51 -18.84 -19.66
CA LEU A 578 20.04 -18.25 -20.92
C LEU A 578 21.16 -17.54 -21.67
N ALA A 579 21.92 -16.68 -21.00
CA ALA A 579 23.05 -15.97 -21.62
C ALA A 579 24.14 -16.91 -22.17
N GLU A 580 24.34 -18.07 -21.53
CA GLU A 580 25.32 -19.07 -21.97
C GLU A 580 24.81 -19.92 -23.15
N HIS A 581 23.55 -20.35 -23.13
CA HIS A 581 23.00 -21.35 -24.06
C HIS A 581 22.21 -20.74 -25.22
N TRP A 582 21.67 -19.54 -25.04
CA TRP A 582 20.81 -18.81 -25.98
C TRP A 582 21.19 -17.32 -26.05
N PRO A 583 22.45 -16.99 -26.42
CA PRO A 583 22.94 -15.61 -26.40
C PRO A 583 22.25 -14.69 -27.43
N ASP A 584 21.58 -15.28 -28.41
CA ASP A 584 20.85 -14.55 -29.46
C ASP A 584 19.39 -14.24 -29.07
N VAL A 585 18.91 -14.75 -27.92
CA VAL A 585 17.56 -14.46 -27.40
C VAL A 585 17.65 -13.28 -26.43
N GLU A 586 16.91 -12.21 -26.71
CA GLU A 586 16.77 -11.09 -25.81
C GLU A 586 15.88 -11.48 -24.61
N VAL A 587 16.30 -11.12 -23.40
CA VAL A 587 15.56 -11.47 -22.17
C VAL A 587 15.06 -10.20 -21.51
N GLU A 588 13.74 -10.00 -21.55
CA GLU A 588 13.05 -8.93 -20.84
C GLU A 588 12.57 -9.42 -19.49
N ARG A 589 12.78 -8.61 -18.45
CA ARG A 589 12.45 -8.96 -17.06
C ARG A 589 11.45 -7.98 -16.49
N HIS A 590 10.37 -8.50 -15.93
CA HIS A 590 9.35 -7.71 -15.26
C HIS A 590 9.02 -8.26 -13.89
N VAL A 591 8.68 -7.38 -12.95
CA VAL A 591 8.17 -7.76 -11.63
C VAL A 591 6.65 -7.86 -11.72
N GLY A 592 6.11 -9.07 -11.59
CA GLY A 592 4.66 -9.31 -11.64
C GLY A 592 4.01 -9.46 -10.27
N GLY A 593 4.74 -9.96 -9.26
CA GLY A 593 4.26 -10.04 -7.87
C GLY A 593 3.18 -11.09 -7.61
N GLN A 594 2.90 -11.99 -8.57
CA GLN A 594 1.91 -13.06 -8.39
C GLN A 594 2.35 -14.13 -7.36
N ASP A 595 1.41 -14.59 -6.53
CA ASP A 595 1.71 -15.44 -5.36
C ASP A 595 2.13 -16.89 -5.69
N HIS A 596 1.46 -17.51 -6.67
CA HIS A 596 1.57 -18.95 -6.90
C HIS A 596 2.60 -19.35 -7.96
N TYR A 597 3.10 -18.38 -8.72
CA TYR A 597 3.94 -18.60 -9.89
C TYR A 597 5.21 -17.76 -9.79
N PRO A 598 6.33 -18.29 -9.27
CA PRO A 598 7.59 -17.56 -9.24
C PRO A 598 8.03 -17.07 -10.62
N TYR A 599 7.75 -17.82 -11.68
CA TYR A 599 8.06 -17.41 -13.04
C TYR A 599 6.90 -17.67 -13.99
N LEU A 600 6.58 -16.66 -14.80
CA LEU A 600 5.84 -16.81 -16.05
C LEU A 600 6.77 -16.44 -17.20
N PHE A 601 6.71 -17.21 -18.28
CA PHE A 601 7.53 -17.05 -19.47
C PHE A 601 6.65 -16.85 -20.70
N GLY A 602 7.01 -15.89 -21.54
CA GLY A 602 6.53 -15.75 -22.91
C GLY A 602 7.70 -15.86 -23.87
N LEU A 603 7.58 -16.73 -24.88
CA LEU A 603 8.59 -16.89 -25.93
C LEU A 603 7.96 -16.53 -27.28
N GLU A 604 8.67 -15.69 -28.04
CA GLU A 604 8.30 -15.23 -29.38
C GLU A 604 9.33 -15.63 -30.43
#